data_AF-A0A435A1Q4-F1
#
_entry.id   AF-A0A435A1Q4-F1
#
_cell.length_a   1.000
_cell.length_b   1.000
_cell.length_c   1.000
_cell.angle_alpha   90.00
_cell.angle_beta   90.00
_cell.angle_gamma   90.00
#
_symmetry.space_group_name_H-M   'P 1'
#
loop_
_entity.id
_entity.type
_entity.pdbx_description
1 polymer ?
#
loop_
_entity_poly.entity_id
_entity_poly.type
_entity_poly.pdbx_seq_one_letter_code
_entity_poly.pdbx_strand_id
1 'polypeptide(L)'
;MNTIFDISPRTAAEFDDDSFWKVLEERHPEERGRRAAKSKFYWQRSLPQVDLVVTMYVSPDKDRCGVFLGRNEKLGAVDVAERVRPHAVRLSEMLKLDPAVSSAEFPFMSEWQVNCFAADNWPAMSDWLTTEASRFERALVGLAV
;
A
#
# COMPACT_ATOMS: atom_id res chain seq x y z
N MET A 1 15.24 14.43 -39.85
CA MET A 1 14.33 13.85 -38.84
C MET A 1 15.13 12.84 -38.05
N ASN A 2 15.72 13.25 -36.93
CA ASN A 2 16.36 12.33 -35.97
C ASN A 2 15.48 12.34 -34.73
N THR A 3 14.63 11.32 -34.58
CA THR A 3 13.94 11.02 -33.33
C THR A 3 14.99 10.49 -32.37
N ILE A 4 15.53 11.38 -31.55
CA ILE A 4 16.33 10.99 -30.39
C ILE A 4 15.34 10.26 -29.47
N PHE A 5 15.54 8.95 -29.26
CA PHE A 5 14.89 8.25 -28.17
C PHE A 5 15.36 8.93 -26.89
N ASP A 6 14.47 9.65 -26.22
CA ASP A 6 14.70 10.16 -24.89
C ASP A 6 14.66 8.95 -23.93
N ILE A 7 15.84 8.40 -23.63
CA ILE A 7 16.04 7.29 -22.68
C ILE A 7 16.39 7.88 -21.30
N SER A 8 15.81 9.03 -20.95
CA SER A 8 15.89 9.52 -19.58
C SER A 8 15.06 8.59 -18.67
N PRO A 9 15.57 8.18 -17.51
CA PRO A 9 14.78 7.41 -16.55
C PRO A 9 13.53 8.22 -16.17
N ARG A 10 12.34 7.60 -16.29
CA ARG A 10 11.11 8.22 -15.82
C ARG A 10 11.19 8.45 -14.31
N THR A 11 10.67 9.58 -13.88
CA THR A 11 10.65 10.01 -12.48
C THR A 11 9.25 9.87 -11.91
N ALA A 12 9.12 9.69 -10.60
CA ALA A 12 7.83 9.61 -9.91
C ALA A 12 6.97 10.88 -10.10
N ALA A 13 7.57 12.00 -10.51
CA ALA A 13 6.83 13.19 -10.91
C ALA A 13 5.93 12.93 -12.13
N GLU A 14 6.37 12.10 -13.07
CA GLU A 14 5.68 11.75 -14.32
C GLU A 14 4.62 10.65 -14.17
N PHE A 15 4.48 10.07 -12.97
CA PHE A 15 3.45 9.09 -12.69
C PHE A 15 2.09 9.78 -12.56
N ASP A 16 1.14 9.35 -13.39
CA ASP A 16 -0.25 9.81 -13.37
C ASP A 16 -1.01 9.08 -12.25
N ASP A 17 -0.87 9.61 -11.04
CA ASP A 17 -1.47 9.04 -9.85
C ASP A 17 -2.99 9.15 -9.84
N ASP A 18 -3.55 10.24 -10.37
CA ASP A 18 -5.00 10.42 -10.38
C ASP A 18 -5.68 9.36 -11.26
N SER A 19 -5.13 9.08 -12.44
CA SER A 19 -5.64 7.99 -13.28
C SER A 19 -5.41 6.62 -12.64
N PHE A 20 -4.26 6.37 -12.02
CA PHE A 20 -4.01 5.11 -11.32
C PHE A 20 -5.03 4.88 -10.18
N TRP A 21 -5.21 5.85 -9.29
CA TRP A 21 -6.16 5.73 -8.18
C TRP A 21 -7.61 5.67 -8.65
N LYS A 22 -7.93 6.28 -9.80
CA LYS A 22 -9.25 6.12 -10.44
C LYS A 22 -9.48 4.67 -10.89
N VAL A 23 -8.48 3.99 -11.47
CA VAL A 23 -8.57 2.56 -11.80
C VAL A 23 -8.86 1.73 -10.54
N LEU A 24 -8.19 2.04 -9.41
CA LEU A 24 -8.48 1.36 -8.14
C LEU A 24 -9.93 1.57 -7.72
N GLU A 25 -10.43 2.80 -7.73
CA GLU A 25 -11.80 3.12 -7.34
C GLU A 25 -12.87 2.51 -8.26
N GLU A 26 -12.60 2.37 -9.56
CA GLU A 26 -13.53 1.77 -10.52
C GLU A 26 -13.62 0.25 -10.34
N ARG A 27 -12.51 -0.39 -9.98
CA ARG A 27 -12.44 -1.84 -9.77
C ARG A 27 -12.90 -2.26 -8.38
N HIS A 28 -12.62 -1.44 -7.36
CA HIS A 28 -12.90 -1.68 -5.95
C HIS A 28 -13.67 -0.49 -5.34
N PRO A 29 -14.93 -0.26 -5.76
CA PRO A 29 -15.70 0.92 -5.38
C PRO A 29 -15.95 1.04 -3.86
N GLU A 30 -15.92 -0.07 -3.13
CA GLU A 30 -16.01 -0.12 -1.67
C GLU A 30 -14.87 0.63 -0.98
N GLU A 31 -13.69 0.74 -1.61
CA GLU A 31 -12.54 1.44 -1.02
C GLU A 31 -12.83 2.91 -0.80
N ARG A 32 -13.72 3.53 -1.59
CA ARG A 32 -14.15 4.92 -1.41
C ARG A 32 -14.72 5.17 -0.02
N GLY A 33 -15.57 4.24 0.47
CA GLY A 33 -16.19 4.34 1.79
C GLY A 33 -15.23 4.04 2.94
N ARG A 34 -14.10 3.39 2.64
CA ARG A 34 -13.11 2.94 3.63
C ARG A 34 -11.88 3.84 3.67
N ARG A 35 -11.77 4.78 2.74
CA ARG A 35 -10.64 5.68 2.60
C ARG A 35 -10.55 6.67 3.77
N ALA A 36 -9.48 6.56 4.54
CA ALA A 36 -9.08 7.52 5.56
C ALA A 36 -8.39 8.76 4.95
N ALA A 37 -7.50 8.52 3.98
CA ALA A 37 -6.71 9.55 3.32
C ALA A 37 -6.22 9.05 1.96
N LYS A 38 -5.86 9.99 1.08
CA LYS A 38 -5.18 9.75 -0.20
C LYS A 38 -4.10 10.82 -0.36
N SER A 39 -2.98 10.42 -0.95
CA SER A 39 -1.96 11.32 -1.50
C SER A 39 -1.61 10.85 -2.91
N LYS A 40 -0.66 11.53 -3.54
CA LYS A 40 -0.09 11.14 -4.83
C LYS A 40 0.32 9.66 -4.85
N PHE A 41 1.06 9.22 -3.83
CA PHE A 41 1.67 7.89 -3.83
C PHE A 41 1.03 6.89 -2.87
N TYR A 42 -0.07 7.25 -2.22
CA TYR A 42 -0.73 6.31 -1.31
C TYR A 42 -2.24 6.48 -1.21
N TRP A 43 -2.87 5.37 -0.81
CA TRP A 43 -4.24 5.28 -0.38
C TRP A 43 -4.29 4.63 1.00
N GLN A 44 -4.87 5.32 1.97
CA GLN A 44 -5.04 4.80 3.33
C GLN A 44 -6.46 4.32 3.56
N ARG A 45 -6.58 3.07 4.00
CA ARG A 45 -7.81 2.44 4.48
C ARG A 45 -7.89 2.57 6.00
N SER A 46 -9.01 3.06 6.52
CA SER A 46 -9.30 3.09 7.96
C SER A 46 -9.68 1.71 8.47
N LEU A 47 -9.11 1.29 9.61
CA LEU A 47 -9.54 0.13 10.39
C LEU A 47 -9.94 0.59 11.79
N PRO A 48 -11.16 1.15 11.96
CA PRO A 48 -11.57 1.77 13.23
C PRO A 48 -11.64 0.76 14.39
N GLN A 49 -11.72 -0.54 14.11
CA GLN A 49 -12.02 -1.54 15.15
C GLN A 49 -10.79 -1.88 15.99
N VAL A 50 -9.64 -1.46 15.52
CA VAL A 50 -8.33 -1.65 16.12
C VAL A 50 -7.55 -0.33 16.11
N ASP A 51 -8.19 0.81 15.84
CA ASP A 51 -7.54 2.14 15.74
C ASP A 51 -6.26 2.13 14.88
N LEU A 52 -6.27 1.43 13.74
CA LEU A 52 -5.13 1.35 12.81
C LEU A 52 -5.53 1.81 11.40
N VAL A 53 -4.53 2.00 10.55
CA VAL A 53 -4.73 2.20 9.11
C VAL A 53 -3.84 1.26 8.31
N VAL A 54 -4.36 0.79 7.18
CA VAL A 54 -3.58 0.05 6.18
C VAL A 54 -3.30 0.99 5.02
N THR A 55 -2.04 1.13 4.65
CA THR A 55 -1.60 2.01 3.57
C THR A 55 -1.21 1.18 2.37
N MET A 56 -1.94 1.37 1.27
CA MET A 56 -1.54 0.93 -0.07
C MET A 56 -0.68 2.04 -0.68
N TYR A 57 0.47 1.72 -1.24
CA TYR A 57 1.35 2.71 -1.85
C TYR A 57 1.90 2.25 -3.21
N VAL A 58 2.32 3.23 -3.99
CA VAL A 58 3.07 3.04 -5.24
C VAL A 58 4.38 3.82 -5.15
N SER A 59 5.47 3.22 -5.64
CA SER A 59 6.79 3.85 -5.74
C SER A 59 7.29 3.69 -7.17
N PRO A 60 6.91 4.61 -8.08
CA PRO A 60 7.22 4.51 -9.50
C PRO A 60 8.73 4.49 -9.78
N ASP A 61 9.52 5.30 -9.06
CA ASP A 61 11.00 5.33 -9.20
C ASP A 61 11.67 3.99 -8.87
N LYS A 62 10.98 3.11 -8.15
CA LYS A 62 11.47 1.78 -7.76
C LYS A 62 10.72 0.65 -8.44
N ASP A 63 9.82 0.96 -9.38
CA ASP A 63 8.92 0.03 -10.05
C ASP A 63 8.28 -0.96 -9.08
N ARG A 64 7.62 -0.45 -8.03
CA ARG A 64 6.92 -1.30 -7.08
C ARG A 64 5.66 -0.67 -6.51
N CYS A 65 4.78 -1.52 -6.02
CA CYS A 65 3.68 -1.15 -5.14
C CYS A 65 3.68 -2.03 -3.91
N GLY A 66 2.98 -1.63 -2.86
CA GLY A 66 2.99 -2.38 -1.62
C GLY A 66 1.94 -1.97 -0.61
N VAL A 67 1.89 -2.72 0.48
CA VAL A 67 0.97 -2.55 1.60
C VAL A 67 1.73 -2.61 2.91
N PHE A 68 1.47 -1.67 3.81
CA PHE A 68 2.03 -1.65 5.15
C PHE A 68 1.07 -1.00 6.16
N LEU A 69 1.38 -1.12 7.45
CA LEU A 69 0.62 -0.43 8.51
C LEU A 69 1.06 1.03 8.60
N GLY A 70 0.14 1.95 8.31
CA GLY A 70 0.44 3.37 8.25
C GLY A 70 0.23 4.10 9.58
N ARG A 71 0.64 5.37 9.58
CA ARG A 71 0.33 6.33 10.64
C ARG A 71 -0.81 7.25 10.21
N ASN A 72 -1.74 7.53 11.11
CA ASN A 72 -2.78 8.53 10.93
C ASN A 72 -3.24 9.08 12.30
N GLU A 73 -2.72 10.25 12.69
CA GLU A 73 -3.01 10.87 14.00
C GLU A 73 -4.50 11.14 14.22
N LYS A 74 -5.23 11.54 13.16
CA LYS A 74 -6.66 11.85 13.25
C LYS A 74 -7.52 10.65 13.60
N LEU A 75 -7.03 9.45 13.28
CA LEU A 75 -7.69 8.17 13.56
C LEU A 75 -7.06 7.42 14.74
N GLY A 76 -6.15 8.04 15.49
CA GLY A 76 -5.46 7.37 16.60
C GLY A 76 -4.48 6.27 16.18
N ALA A 77 -4.22 6.12 14.88
CA ALA A 77 -3.22 5.19 14.34
C ALA A 77 -1.81 5.78 14.52
N VAL A 78 -1.39 5.88 15.78
CA VAL A 78 -0.06 6.29 16.23
C VAL A 78 0.62 5.12 16.93
N ASP A 79 1.95 5.19 17.06
CA ASP A 79 2.77 4.17 17.73
C ASP A 79 2.49 2.73 17.24
N VAL A 80 2.17 2.62 15.95
CA VAL A 80 1.67 1.39 15.31
C VAL A 80 2.64 0.23 15.50
N ALA A 81 3.94 0.48 15.36
CA ALA A 81 4.97 -0.52 15.59
C ALA A 81 4.93 -1.05 17.03
N GLU A 82 4.77 -0.17 18.03
CA GLU A 82 4.73 -0.55 19.44
C GLU A 82 3.47 -1.35 19.78
N ARG A 83 2.32 -0.94 19.24
CA ARG A 83 1.03 -1.61 19.43
C ARG A 83 1.01 -3.01 18.84
N VAL A 84 1.63 -3.19 17.68
CA VAL A 84 1.64 -4.47 16.96
C VAL A 84 2.79 -5.37 17.40
N ARG A 85 3.84 -4.83 18.03
CA ARG A 85 5.02 -5.57 18.51
C ARG A 85 4.70 -6.82 19.32
N PRO A 86 3.75 -6.82 20.29
CA PRO A 86 3.38 -8.04 21.03
C PRO A 86 2.87 -9.18 20.13
N HIS A 87 2.34 -8.83 18.96
CA HIS A 87 1.78 -9.76 17.98
C HIS A 87 2.70 -9.97 16.77
N ALA A 88 3.91 -9.41 16.75
CA ALA A 88 4.74 -9.33 15.55
C ALA A 88 5.00 -10.69 14.89
N VAL A 89 5.40 -11.70 15.68
CA VAL A 89 5.67 -13.05 15.17
C VAL A 89 4.42 -13.64 14.52
N ARG A 90 3.30 -13.62 15.24
CA ARG A 90 2.02 -14.17 14.77
C ARG A 90 1.50 -13.41 13.55
N LEU A 91 1.62 -12.09 13.53
CA LEU A 91 1.19 -11.27 12.40
C LEU A 91 2.04 -11.58 11.17
N SER A 92 3.37 -11.66 11.30
CA SER A 92 4.27 -12.00 10.20
C SER A 92 3.99 -13.40 9.64
N GLU A 93 3.66 -14.38 10.49
CA GLU A 93 3.26 -15.72 10.06
C GLU A 93 1.92 -15.71 9.31
N MET A 94 0.90 -15.02 9.85
CA MET A 94 -0.41 -14.89 9.21
C MET A 94 -0.32 -14.19 7.85
N LEU A 95 0.52 -13.16 7.76
CA LEU A 95 0.78 -12.39 6.54
C LEU A 95 1.89 -12.99 5.68
N LYS A 96 2.53 -14.09 6.09
CA LYS A 96 3.63 -14.73 5.34
C LYS A 96 4.62 -13.70 4.78
N LEU A 97 4.99 -12.70 5.60
CA LEU A 97 5.79 -11.58 5.14
C LEU A 97 7.22 -12.04 4.83
N ASP A 98 7.79 -11.47 3.78
CA ASP A 98 9.22 -11.62 3.52
C ASP A 98 10.00 -10.74 4.50
N PRO A 99 10.83 -11.32 5.39
CA PRO A 99 11.64 -10.54 6.33
C PRO A 99 12.65 -9.63 5.61
N ALA A 100 13.01 -9.88 4.35
CA ALA A 100 13.88 -9.01 3.57
C ALA A 100 13.20 -7.70 3.12
N VAL A 101 11.87 -7.65 3.13
CA VAL A 101 11.07 -6.50 2.71
C VAL A 101 10.71 -5.60 3.89
N SER A 102 10.53 -6.18 5.08
CA SER A 102 10.19 -5.43 6.29
C SER A 102 11.43 -4.71 6.86
N SER A 103 11.23 -3.54 7.47
CA SER A 103 12.29 -2.74 8.09
C SER A 103 11.90 -2.28 9.49
N ALA A 104 12.83 -1.72 10.26
CA ALA A 104 12.50 -1.12 11.55
C ALA A 104 11.47 0.04 11.41
N GLU A 105 11.51 0.76 10.29
CA GLU A 105 10.56 1.83 9.96
C GLU A 105 9.21 1.28 9.48
N PHE A 106 9.22 0.15 8.77
CA PHE A 106 8.04 -0.53 8.24
C PHE A 106 8.06 -2.03 8.59
N PRO A 107 7.75 -2.41 9.85
CA PRO A 107 7.96 -3.78 10.35
C PRO A 107 6.99 -4.82 9.80
N PHE A 108 5.97 -4.40 9.05
CA PHE A 108 4.99 -5.28 8.41
C PHE A 108 4.67 -4.77 7.02
N MET A 109 5.42 -5.23 6.03
CA MET A 109 5.35 -4.72 4.66
C MET A 109 5.28 -5.86 3.65
N SER A 110 4.36 -5.74 2.69
CA SER A 110 4.32 -6.56 1.48
C SER A 110 4.61 -5.67 0.27
N GLU A 111 5.47 -6.14 -0.62
CA GLU A 111 5.84 -5.43 -1.85
C GLU A 111 5.64 -6.32 -3.07
N TRP A 112 5.30 -5.71 -4.20
CA TRP A 112 5.31 -6.33 -5.50
C TRP A 112 6.10 -5.47 -6.48
N GLN A 113 7.18 -6.03 -7.04
CA GLN A 113 7.96 -5.41 -8.11
C GLN A 113 7.17 -5.47 -9.42
N VAL A 114 6.82 -4.30 -9.97
CA VAL A 114 5.99 -4.13 -11.15
C VAL A 114 6.27 -2.76 -11.79
N ASN A 115 6.41 -2.72 -13.12
CA ASN A 115 6.55 -1.47 -13.85
C ASN A 115 5.30 -0.61 -13.64
N CYS A 116 5.43 0.44 -12.83
CA CYS A 116 4.31 1.31 -12.45
C CYS A 116 3.88 2.24 -13.59
N PHE A 117 4.77 2.48 -14.55
CA PHE A 117 4.55 3.38 -15.67
C PHE A 117 3.81 2.73 -16.85
N ALA A 118 3.72 1.40 -16.87
CA ALA A 118 2.92 0.67 -17.85
C ALA A 118 1.46 0.61 -17.38
N ALA A 119 0.59 1.44 -17.96
CA ALA A 119 -0.81 1.54 -17.56
C ALA A 119 -1.59 0.20 -17.65
N ASP A 120 -1.17 -0.70 -18.53
CA ASP A 120 -1.72 -2.06 -18.64
C ASP A 120 -1.54 -2.88 -17.35
N ASN A 121 -0.57 -2.54 -16.49
CA ASN A 121 -0.37 -3.17 -15.19
C ASN A 121 -1.34 -2.64 -14.12
N TRP A 122 -1.91 -1.44 -14.29
CA TRP A 122 -2.68 -0.77 -13.24
C TRP A 122 -3.89 -1.55 -12.73
N PRO A 123 -4.65 -2.28 -13.57
CA PRO A 123 -5.72 -3.15 -13.07
C PRO A 123 -5.19 -4.24 -12.12
N ALA A 124 -4.11 -4.92 -12.50
CA ALA A 124 -3.51 -5.97 -11.68
C ALA A 124 -2.89 -5.42 -10.39
N MET A 125 -2.24 -4.25 -10.46
CA MET A 125 -1.73 -3.52 -9.30
C MET A 125 -2.85 -3.16 -8.33
N SER A 126 -3.96 -2.64 -8.83
CA SER A 126 -5.12 -2.27 -8.02
C SER A 126 -5.76 -3.48 -7.31
N ASP A 127 -5.90 -4.59 -8.04
CA ASP A 127 -6.42 -5.85 -7.49
C ASP A 127 -5.49 -6.43 -6.43
N TRP A 128 -4.18 -6.42 -6.69
CA TRP A 128 -3.19 -6.90 -5.76
C TRP A 128 -3.16 -6.05 -4.48
N LEU A 129 -3.10 -4.72 -4.60
CA LEU A 129 -3.12 -3.79 -3.46
C LEU A 129 -4.37 -3.99 -2.60
N THR A 130 -5.54 -4.11 -3.20
CA THR A 130 -6.81 -4.28 -2.47
C THR A 130 -6.89 -5.64 -1.79
N THR A 131 -6.40 -6.70 -2.46
CA THR A 131 -6.32 -8.05 -1.90
C THR A 131 -5.38 -8.09 -0.70
N GLU A 132 -4.19 -7.50 -0.84
CA GLU A 132 -3.20 -7.42 0.23
C GLU A 132 -3.65 -6.56 1.39
N ALA A 133 -4.25 -5.40 1.14
CA ALA A 133 -4.82 -4.57 2.20
C ALA A 133 -5.92 -5.32 2.99
N SER A 134 -6.73 -6.13 2.29
CA SER A 134 -7.74 -6.98 2.93
C SER A 134 -7.13 -8.14 3.71
N ARG A 135 -5.96 -8.64 3.29
CA ARG A 135 -5.19 -9.65 4.03
C ARG A 135 -4.66 -9.08 5.35
N PHE A 136 -4.09 -7.87 5.31
CA PHE A 136 -3.67 -7.12 6.49
C PHE A 136 -4.82 -6.88 7.47
N GLU A 137 -5.93 -6.36 6.97
CA GLU A 137 -7.12 -6.11 7.77
C GLU A 137 -7.64 -7.36 8.49
N ARG A 138 -7.82 -8.47 7.77
CA ARG A 138 -8.27 -9.74 8.39
C ARG A 138 -7.30 -10.21 9.47
N ALA A 139 -6.00 -10.05 9.26
CA ALA A 139 -5.01 -10.44 10.24
C ALA A 139 -5.08 -9.57 11.51
N LEU A 140 -5.21 -8.26 11.36
CA LEU A 140 -5.29 -7.32 12.50
C LEU A 140 -6.59 -7.50 13.30
N VAL A 141 -7.73 -7.62 12.63
CA VAL A 141 -9.02 -7.87 13.30
C VAL A 141 -9.01 -9.22 14.04
N GLY A 142 -8.35 -10.24 13.47
CA GLY A 142 -8.20 -11.55 14.10
C GLY A 142 -7.24 -11.60 15.31
N LEU A 143 -6.44 -10.54 15.51
CA LEU A 143 -5.48 -10.44 16.61
C LEU A 143 -6.00 -9.69 17.84
N ALA A 144 -7.16 -9.01 17.73
CA ALA A 144 -7.72 -8.15 18.78
C ALA A 144 -6.71 -7.14 19.34
N VAL A 145 -5.94 -6.51 18.44
CA VAL A 145 -4.92 -5.47 18.71
C VAL A 145 -5.55 -4.16 19.17
#